data_AF-W7Q7W1-F1
#
_entry.id   AF-W7Q7W1-F1
#
_cell.length_a   1.000
_cell.length_b   1.000
_cell.length_c   1.000
_cell.angle_alpha   90.00
_cell.angle_beta   90.00
_cell.angle_gamma   90.00
#
_symmetry.space_group_name_H-M   'P 1'
#
loop_
_entity.id
_entity.type
_entity.pdbx_description
1 polymer ?
#
loop_
_entity_poly.entity_id
_entity_poly.type
_entity_poly.pdbx_seq_one_letter_code
_entity_poly.pdbx_strand_id
1 'polypeptide(L)'
;CPVNFLQGYSGYLQVDGYQGYEQTKAKLAGCWAHARRKFIEAEKAQPKGKTGKANWAINHIQKLYRVEIKIKGKTAAQKQNIRQKDTVPLLEQYKRWLEKSLLNTLPKSKLGEAINYSLNQWDKLVRYACDGNLSIDNNRAERAIKPFVIGRKNWLFSQTAKGANASA
;
A
#
# COMPACT_ATOMS: atom_id res chain seq x y z
N CYS A 1 14.08 7.97 -14.98
CA CYS A 1 13.27 6.74 -14.81
C CYS A 1 13.69 6.06 -13.51
N PRO A 2 12.75 5.54 -12.67
CA PRO A 2 13.09 4.81 -11.44
C PRO A 2 14.09 3.67 -11.64
N VAL A 3 14.04 3.01 -12.80
CA VAL A 3 14.95 1.91 -13.19
C VAL A 3 16.41 2.37 -13.20
N ASN A 4 16.71 3.52 -13.82
CA ASN A 4 18.08 4.04 -13.90
C ASN A 4 18.58 4.48 -12.54
N PHE A 5 17.71 5.09 -11.72
CA PHE A 5 18.09 5.53 -10.38
C PHE A 5 18.37 4.35 -9.42
N LEU A 6 17.65 3.24 -9.59
CA LEU A 6 17.78 2.03 -8.75
C LEU A 6 18.66 0.95 -9.39
N GLN A 7 19.48 1.31 -10.38
CA GLN A 7 20.35 0.36 -11.06
C GLN A 7 21.29 -0.32 -10.06
N GLY A 8 21.29 -1.66 -10.05
CA GLY A 8 22.11 -2.47 -9.15
C GLY A 8 21.50 -2.70 -7.76
N TYR A 9 20.41 -2.04 -7.38
CA TYR A 9 19.74 -2.27 -6.10
C TYR A 9 18.85 -3.52 -6.14
N SER A 10 19.07 -4.44 -5.20
CA SER A 10 18.32 -5.72 -5.06
C SER A 10 17.66 -5.91 -3.70
N GLY A 11 17.74 -4.90 -2.82
CA GLY A 11 17.10 -4.90 -1.51
C GLY A 11 15.59 -4.69 -1.56
N TYR A 12 14.98 -4.48 -0.41
CA TYR A 12 13.54 -4.22 -0.33
C TYR A 12 13.19 -2.79 -0.72
N LEU A 13 12.20 -2.64 -1.60
CA LEU A 13 11.65 -1.34 -1.99
C LEU A 13 10.17 -1.28 -1.65
N GLN A 14 9.80 -0.41 -0.72
CA GLN A 14 8.39 -0.14 -0.40
C GLN A 14 7.77 0.74 -1.49
N VAL A 15 6.71 0.26 -2.14
CA VAL A 15 6.10 0.91 -3.31
C VAL A 15 4.60 1.14 -3.12
N ASP A 16 4.08 2.13 -3.84
CA ASP A 16 2.65 2.49 -3.94
C ASP A 16 1.88 1.65 -4.97
N GLY A 17 2.58 0.83 -5.75
CA GLY A 17 2.02 0.01 -6.82
C GLY A 17 2.15 0.63 -8.21
N TYR A 18 2.97 1.68 -8.39
CA TYR A 18 3.34 2.17 -9.72
C TYR A 18 4.10 1.11 -10.53
N GLN A 19 3.61 0.82 -11.75
CA GLN A 19 4.14 -0.24 -12.61
C GLN A 19 5.61 -0.05 -13.00
N GLY A 20 6.11 1.19 -13.03
CA GLY A 20 7.51 1.47 -13.37
C GLY A 20 8.53 0.84 -12.40
N TYR A 21 8.11 0.47 -11.19
CA TYR A 21 8.98 -0.25 -10.24
C TYR A 21 9.13 -1.73 -10.58
N GLU A 22 8.22 -2.32 -11.35
CA GLU A 22 8.28 -3.75 -11.72
C GLU A 22 9.46 -4.09 -12.63
N GLN A 23 10.01 -3.08 -13.31
CA GLN A 23 11.19 -3.20 -14.16
C GLN A 23 12.51 -3.14 -13.36
N THR A 24 12.44 -2.96 -12.04
CA THR A 24 13.63 -2.91 -11.17
C THR A 24 14.02 -4.31 -10.66
N LYS A 25 15.27 -4.48 -10.23
CA LYS A 25 15.73 -5.72 -9.57
C LYS A 25 15.38 -5.80 -8.08
N ALA A 26 14.66 -4.82 -7.54
CA ALA A 26 14.35 -4.71 -6.13
C ALA A 26 13.25 -5.68 -5.69
N LYS A 27 13.30 -6.11 -4.43
CA LYS A 27 12.22 -6.87 -3.80
C LYS A 27 11.08 -5.93 -3.39
N LEU A 28 10.04 -5.84 -4.21
CA LEU A 28 8.95 -4.91 -3.98
C LEU A 28 8.07 -5.33 -2.79
N ALA A 29 7.85 -4.39 -1.87
CA ALA A 29 6.93 -4.48 -0.74
C ALA A 29 5.75 -3.51 -0.96
N GLY A 30 4.53 -4.04 -0.96
CA GLY A 30 3.32 -3.31 -1.31
C GLY A 30 2.78 -2.49 -0.14
N CYS A 31 2.08 -1.40 -0.45
CA CYS A 31 1.52 -0.48 0.54
C CYS A 31 0.04 -0.79 0.82
N TRP A 32 -0.27 -1.22 2.05
CA TRP A 32 -1.67 -1.48 2.46
C TRP A 32 -2.54 -0.23 2.52
N ALA A 33 -1.96 0.95 2.67
CA ALA A 33 -2.72 2.20 2.62
C ALA A 33 -3.36 2.44 1.25
N HIS A 34 -2.68 2.04 0.16
CA HIS A 34 -3.22 2.11 -1.20
C HIS A 34 -4.32 1.09 -1.43
N ALA A 35 -4.11 -0.16 -1.00
CA ALA A 35 -5.14 -1.19 -1.04
C ALA A 35 -6.41 -0.73 -0.29
N ARG A 36 -6.25 -0.20 0.93
CA ARG A 36 -7.35 0.35 1.74
C ARG A 36 -8.07 1.51 1.04
N ARG A 37 -7.32 2.43 0.41
CA ARG A 37 -7.92 3.58 -0.31
C ARG A 37 -8.86 3.12 -1.42
N LYS A 38 -8.51 2.06 -2.16
CA LYS A 38 -9.39 1.47 -3.19
C LYS A 38 -10.70 0.95 -2.63
N PHE A 39 -10.69 0.30 -1.47
CA PHE A 39 -11.94 -0.12 -0.82
C PHE A 39 -12.76 1.04 -0.26
N ILE A 40 -12.11 2.12 0.19
CA ILE A 40 -12.82 3.35 0.58
C ILE A 40 -13.49 4.02 -0.63
N GLU A 41 -12.82 4.05 -1.78
CA GLU A 41 -13.42 4.51 -3.04
C GLU A 41 -14.63 3.65 -3.42
N ALA A 42 -14.52 2.33 -3.25
CA ALA A 42 -15.63 1.40 -3.48
C ALA A 42 -16.80 1.60 -2.50
N GLU A 43 -16.52 1.82 -1.22
CA GLU A 43 -17.54 2.14 -0.19
C GLU A 43 -18.27 3.45 -0.52
N LYS A 44 -17.54 4.50 -0.91
CA LYS A 44 -18.14 5.79 -1.31
C LYS A 44 -19.04 5.70 -2.54
N ALA A 45 -18.76 4.73 -3.43
CA ALA A 45 -19.58 4.47 -4.60
C ALA A 45 -20.86 3.66 -4.28
N GLN A 46 -21.00 3.14 -3.05
CA GLN A 46 -22.21 2.45 -2.61
C GLN A 46 -23.29 3.45 -2.14
N PRO A 47 -24.59 3.09 -2.24
CA PRO A 47 -25.66 3.89 -1.66
C PRO A 47 -25.42 4.12 -0.16
N LYS A 48 -25.59 5.37 0.29
CA LYS A 48 -25.37 5.76 1.69
C LYS A 48 -26.15 4.86 2.64
N GLY A 49 -25.50 4.40 3.71
CA GLY A 49 -26.11 3.58 4.77
C GLY A 49 -26.08 2.07 4.54
N LYS A 50 -25.58 1.59 3.39
CA LYS A 50 -25.39 0.14 3.16
C LYS A 50 -24.02 -0.32 3.63
N THR A 51 -24.00 -1.23 4.62
CA THR A 51 -22.79 -1.96 4.98
C THR A 51 -22.58 -3.08 3.96
N GLY A 52 -21.50 -3.01 3.18
CA GLY A 52 -21.23 -3.94 2.09
C GLY A 52 -19.90 -4.68 2.21
N LYS A 53 -19.55 -5.42 1.14
CA LYS A 53 -18.26 -6.10 0.98
C LYS A 53 -17.07 -5.15 1.17
N ALA A 54 -17.18 -3.88 0.76
CA ALA A 54 -16.13 -2.88 0.94
C ALA A 54 -15.85 -2.60 2.43
N ASN A 55 -16.89 -2.46 3.27
CA ASN A 55 -16.76 -2.28 4.71
C ASN A 55 -16.05 -3.46 5.37
N TRP A 56 -16.40 -4.69 4.95
CA TRP A 56 -15.73 -5.89 5.46
C TRP A 56 -14.23 -5.82 5.20
N ALA A 57 -13.82 -5.48 3.97
CA ALA A 57 -12.41 -5.36 3.61
C ALA A 57 -11.69 -4.27 4.43
N ILE A 58 -12.30 -3.08 4.55
CA ILE A 58 -11.74 -1.97 5.34
C ILE A 58 -11.56 -2.38 6.80
N ASN A 59 -12.57 -3.03 7.40
CA ASN A 59 -12.52 -3.50 8.78
C ASN A 59 -11.48 -4.60 8.96
N HIS A 60 -11.31 -5.47 7.98
CA HIS A 60 -10.30 -6.53 8.04
C HIS A 60 -8.88 -5.97 7.92
N ILE A 61 -8.66 -5.01 7.02
CA ILE A 61 -7.39 -4.25 6.94
C ILE A 61 -7.11 -3.54 8.27
N GLN A 62 -8.13 -2.97 8.92
CA GLN A 62 -7.98 -2.33 10.23
C GLN A 62 -7.46 -3.32 11.29
N LYS A 63 -7.81 -4.61 11.22
CA LYS A 63 -7.26 -5.64 12.12
C LYS A 63 -5.75 -5.81 11.92
N LEU A 64 -5.26 -5.81 10.67
CA LEU A 64 -3.83 -5.86 10.36
C LEU A 64 -3.10 -4.67 11.00
N TYR A 65 -3.65 -3.46 10.83
CA TYR A 65 -3.10 -2.26 11.46
C TYR A 65 -3.11 -2.31 13.00
N ARG A 66 -4.12 -2.93 13.62
CA ARG A 66 -4.14 -3.12 15.08
C ARG A 66 -2.98 -3.99 15.55
N VAL A 67 -2.59 -5.02 14.79
CA VAL A 67 -1.39 -5.82 15.11
C VAL A 67 -0.14 -4.94 15.00
N GLU A 68 -0.01 -4.17 13.92
CA GLU A 68 1.14 -3.27 13.72
C GLU A 68 1.30 -2.22 14.83
N ILE A 69 0.19 -1.70 15.36
CA ILE A 69 0.20 -0.78 16.50
C ILE A 69 0.72 -1.50 17.76
N LYS A 70 0.30 -2.73 18.03
CA LYS A 70 0.73 -3.51 19.21
C LYS A 70 2.21 -3.88 19.20
N ILE A 71 2.79 -4.05 18.01
CA ILE A 71 4.21 -4.42 17.85
C ILE A 71 5.13 -3.22 17.65
N LYS A 72 4.59 -2.00 17.69
CA LYS A 72 5.36 -0.77 17.58
C LYS A 72 6.39 -0.71 18.72
N GLY A 73 7.64 -0.42 18.40
CA GLY A 73 8.75 -0.37 19.36
C GLY A 73 9.42 -1.71 19.67
N LYS A 74 8.90 -2.84 19.18
CA LYS A 74 9.56 -4.15 19.31
C LYS A 74 10.73 -4.31 18.32
N THR A 75 11.62 -5.26 18.59
CA THR A 75 12.72 -5.61 17.68
C THR A 75 12.19 -6.25 16.40
N ALA A 76 13.01 -6.25 15.33
CA ALA A 76 12.62 -6.86 14.05
C ALA A 76 12.24 -8.34 14.21
N ALA A 77 13.02 -9.12 14.97
CA ALA A 77 12.73 -10.53 15.23
C ALA A 77 11.39 -10.74 15.97
N GLN A 78 11.11 -9.91 16.98
CA GLN A 78 9.83 -9.96 17.70
C GLN A 78 8.65 -9.59 16.81
N LYS A 79 8.80 -8.55 15.98
CA LYS A 79 7.78 -8.16 15.00
C LYS A 79 7.50 -9.30 14.03
N GLN A 80 8.54 -9.94 13.50
CA GLN A 80 8.40 -11.06 12.57
C GLN A 80 7.65 -12.22 13.23
N ASN A 81 8.03 -12.63 14.45
CA ASN A 81 7.34 -13.70 15.18
C ASN A 81 5.84 -13.40 15.38
N ILE A 82 5.52 -12.20 15.85
CA ILE A 82 4.11 -11.79 16.06
C ILE A 82 3.36 -11.72 14.72
N ARG A 83 3.98 -11.22 13.66
CA ARG A 83 3.36 -11.22 12.33
C ARG A 83 3.09 -12.64 11.82
N GLN A 84 4.01 -13.58 12.03
CA GLN A 84 3.76 -14.98 11.66
C GLN A 84 2.60 -15.59 12.45
N LYS A 85 2.48 -15.28 13.74
CA LYS A 85 1.43 -15.83 14.60
C LYS A 85 0.06 -15.18 14.40
N ASP A 86 0.02 -13.85 14.30
CA ASP A 86 -1.23 -13.08 14.35
C ASP A 86 -1.61 -12.50 12.97
N THR A 87 -0.63 -12.03 12.20
CA THR A 87 -0.88 -11.34 10.92
C THR A 87 -1.09 -12.31 9.76
N VAL A 88 -0.30 -13.37 9.66
CA VAL A 88 -0.40 -14.35 8.55
C VAL A 88 -1.78 -15.02 8.49
N PRO A 89 -2.39 -15.50 9.59
CA PRO A 89 -3.75 -16.04 9.55
C PRO A 89 -4.79 -15.02 9.07
N LEU A 90 -4.63 -13.75 9.46
CA LEU A 90 -5.51 -12.67 8.98
C LEU A 90 -5.33 -12.42 7.48
N LEU A 91 -4.10 -12.48 6.97
CA LEU A 91 -3.81 -12.36 5.55
C LEU A 91 -4.43 -13.52 4.75
N GLU A 92 -4.30 -14.75 5.22
CA GLU A 92 -4.91 -15.92 4.57
C GLU A 92 -6.43 -15.81 4.53
N GLN A 93 -7.06 -15.41 5.65
CA GLN A 93 -8.50 -15.16 5.70
C GLN A 93 -8.92 -14.09 4.70
N TYR A 94 -8.12 -13.02 4.58
CA TYR A 94 -8.37 -11.95 3.63
C TYR A 94 -8.26 -12.42 2.18
N LYS A 95 -7.23 -13.22 1.85
CA LYS A 95 -7.02 -13.76 0.51
C LYS A 95 -8.20 -14.63 0.06
N ARG A 96 -8.61 -15.57 0.92
CA ARG A 96 -9.77 -16.44 0.66
C ARG A 96 -11.04 -15.62 0.42
N TRP A 97 -11.22 -14.55 1.19
CA TRP A 97 -12.35 -13.64 1.00
C TRP A 97 -12.28 -12.87 -0.32
N LEU A 98 -11.10 -12.40 -0.74
CA LEU A 98 -10.90 -11.72 -2.02
C LEU A 98 -11.27 -12.65 -3.19
N GLU A 99 -10.73 -13.87 -3.19
CA GLU A 99 -10.96 -14.88 -4.24
C GLU A 99 -12.46 -15.22 -4.35
N LYS A 100 -13.14 -15.48 -3.20
CA LYS A 100 -14.58 -15.72 -3.19
C LYS A 100 -15.41 -14.50 -3.61
N SER A 101 -14.95 -13.30 -3.25
CA SER A 101 -15.65 -12.06 -3.57
C SER A 101 -15.52 -11.72 -5.05
N LEU A 102 -14.41 -12.07 -5.70
CA LEU A 102 -14.19 -11.87 -7.13
C LEU A 102 -15.23 -12.59 -7.97
N LEU A 103 -15.57 -13.84 -7.62
CA LEU A 103 -16.59 -14.64 -8.32
C LEU A 103 -17.98 -14.00 -8.32
N ASN A 104 -18.26 -13.16 -7.31
CA ASN A 104 -19.58 -12.58 -7.06
C ASN A 104 -19.59 -11.06 -7.26
N THR A 105 -18.62 -10.51 -8.00
CA THR A 105 -18.48 -9.06 -8.19
C THR A 105 -18.13 -8.76 -9.64
N LEU A 106 -18.83 -7.79 -10.23
CA LEU A 106 -18.53 -7.33 -11.59
C LEU A 106 -17.11 -6.73 -11.63
N PRO A 107 -16.22 -7.20 -12.54
CA PRO A 107 -14.82 -6.78 -12.58
C PRO A 107 -14.62 -5.27 -12.75
N LYS A 108 -15.50 -4.61 -13.51
CA LYS A 108 -15.47 -3.16 -13.79
C LYS A 108 -16.16 -2.29 -12.72
N SER A 109 -16.73 -2.90 -11.69
CA SER A 109 -17.26 -2.13 -10.55
C SER A 109 -16.11 -1.61 -9.69
N LYS A 110 -16.31 -0.52 -8.94
CA LYS A 110 -15.28 0.00 -8.01
C LYS A 110 -14.82 -1.04 -6.98
N LEU A 111 -15.73 -1.91 -6.55
CA LEU A 111 -15.39 -3.04 -5.69
C LEU A 111 -14.53 -4.08 -6.43
N GLY A 112 -14.89 -4.42 -7.68
CA GLY A 112 -14.12 -5.32 -8.52
C GLY A 112 -12.70 -4.81 -8.78
N GLU A 113 -12.55 -3.52 -9.09
CA GLU A 113 -11.26 -2.84 -9.23
C GLU A 113 -10.41 -2.95 -7.94
N ALA A 114 -11.01 -2.74 -6.77
CA ALA A 114 -10.32 -2.85 -5.48
C ALA A 114 -9.86 -4.29 -5.16
N ILE A 115 -10.71 -5.28 -5.45
CA ILE A 115 -10.38 -6.70 -5.28
C ILE A 115 -9.25 -7.09 -6.23
N ASN A 116 -9.36 -6.76 -7.52
CA ASN A 116 -8.34 -7.05 -8.53
C ASN A 116 -7.01 -6.38 -8.19
N TYR A 117 -7.02 -5.11 -7.77
CA TYR A 117 -5.80 -4.44 -7.31
C TYR A 117 -5.13 -5.21 -6.18
N SER A 118 -5.90 -5.64 -5.17
CA SER A 118 -5.36 -6.36 -4.01
C SER A 118 -4.79 -7.73 -4.39
N LEU A 119 -5.44 -8.45 -5.30
CA LEU A 119 -4.97 -9.74 -5.82
C LEU A 119 -3.71 -9.58 -6.67
N ASN A 120 -3.69 -8.61 -7.58
CA ASN A 120 -2.51 -8.35 -8.44
C ASN A 120 -1.29 -7.89 -7.63
N GLN A 121 -1.49 -7.21 -6.50
CA GLN A 121 -0.41 -6.78 -5.62
C GLN A 121 -0.14 -7.76 -4.47
N TRP A 122 -0.79 -8.91 -4.42
CA TRP A 122 -0.81 -9.80 -3.26
C TRP A 122 0.58 -10.18 -2.76
N ASP A 123 1.45 -10.66 -3.66
CA ASP A 123 2.81 -11.10 -3.31
C ASP A 123 3.66 -9.96 -2.72
N LYS A 124 3.38 -8.72 -3.12
CA LYS A 124 4.03 -7.52 -2.58
C LYS A 124 3.40 -7.14 -1.25
N LEU A 125 2.08 -7.22 -1.12
CA LEU A 125 1.33 -6.86 0.09
C LEU A 125 1.59 -7.79 1.27
N VAL A 126 1.90 -9.07 1.05
CA VAL A 126 2.22 -10.01 2.15
C VAL A 126 3.67 -9.91 2.61
N ARG A 127 4.56 -9.31 1.80
CA ARG A 127 6.01 -9.34 2.03
C ARG A 127 6.45 -8.71 3.35
N TYR A 128 5.72 -7.72 3.86
CA TYR A 128 6.02 -7.13 5.18
C TYR A 128 5.86 -8.13 6.33
N ALA A 129 5.06 -9.18 6.17
CA ALA A 129 4.92 -10.23 7.17
C ALA A 129 6.17 -11.13 7.25
N CYS A 130 6.94 -11.21 6.17
CA CYS A 130 8.14 -12.05 6.08
C CYS A 130 9.37 -11.42 6.76
N ASP A 131 9.47 -10.09 6.81
CA ASP A 131 10.62 -9.38 7.39
C ASP A 131 10.14 -8.29 8.37
N GLY A 132 10.61 -8.36 9.62
CA GLY A 132 10.25 -7.43 10.69
C GLY A 132 10.76 -6.00 10.52
N ASN A 133 11.71 -5.77 9.60
CA ASN A 133 12.22 -4.43 9.26
C ASN A 133 11.26 -3.67 8.32
N LEU A 134 10.40 -4.39 7.62
CA LEU A 134 9.45 -3.79 6.69
C LEU A 134 8.27 -3.16 7.42
N SER A 135 7.77 -2.08 6.82
CA SER A 135 6.56 -1.39 7.28
C SER A 135 5.35 -1.89 6.47
N ILE A 136 4.16 -1.86 7.08
CA ILE A 136 2.91 -2.23 6.40
C ILE A 136 2.52 -1.25 5.27
N ASP A 137 3.01 -0.01 5.33
CA ASP A 137 2.75 1.02 4.33
C ASP A 137 3.93 1.97 4.11
N ASN A 138 3.84 2.76 3.04
CA ASN A 138 4.82 3.76 2.65
C ASN A 138 4.46 5.18 3.14
N ASN A 139 3.49 5.32 4.06
CA ASN A 139 2.92 6.64 4.42
C ASN A 139 3.98 7.61 4.99
N ARG A 140 5.09 7.09 5.54
CA ARG A 140 6.19 7.93 6.01
C ARG A 140 6.90 8.64 4.86
N ALA A 141 7.22 7.93 3.78
CA ALA A 141 7.87 8.52 2.61
C ALA A 141 6.92 9.48 1.88
N GLU A 142 5.64 9.10 1.74
CA GLU A 142 4.62 9.98 1.14
C GLU A 142 4.44 11.30 1.91
N ARG A 143 4.46 11.24 3.25
CA ARG A 143 4.40 12.45 4.08
C ARG A 143 5.65 13.31 3.93
N ALA A 144 6.83 12.70 3.81
CA ALA A 144 8.09 13.43 3.63
C ALA A 144 8.15 14.19 2.29
N ILE A 145 7.56 13.63 1.22
CA ILE A 145 7.54 14.30 -0.10
C ILE A 145 6.39 15.30 -0.26
N LYS A 146 5.35 15.22 0.57
CA LYS A 146 4.15 16.07 0.48
C LYS A 146 4.42 17.58 0.42
N PRO A 147 5.36 18.16 1.19
CA PRO A 147 5.69 19.59 1.09
C PRO A 147 6.17 19.98 -0.31
N PHE A 148 7.01 19.18 -0.96
CA PHE A 148 7.49 19.43 -2.32
C PHE A 148 6.37 19.33 -3.37
N VAL A 149 5.43 18.40 -3.18
CA VAL A 149 4.27 18.26 -4.08
C VAL A 149 3.37 19.49 -3.98
N ILE A 150 3.12 19.99 -2.77
CA ILE A 150 2.35 21.23 -2.56
C ILE A 150 3.13 22.44 -3.11
N GLY A 151 4.44 22.52 -2.82
CA GLY A 151 5.32 23.56 -3.33
C GLY A 151 5.28 23.63 -4.85
N ARG A 152 5.45 22.51 -5.56
CA ARG A 152 5.38 22.46 -7.04
C ARG A 152 4.05 22.97 -7.60
N LYS A 153 2.93 22.73 -6.91
CA LYS A 153 1.62 23.27 -7.32
C LYS A 153 1.55 24.79 -7.18
N ASN A 154 2.26 25.35 -6.20
CA ASN A 154 2.26 26.78 -5.90
C ASN A 154 3.40 27.55 -6.59
N TRP A 155 4.49 26.88 -6.97
CA TRP A 155 5.66 27.45 -7.64
C TRP A 155 5.52 27.39 -9.17
N LEU A 156 4.48 28.04 -9.68
CA LEU A 156 4.09 28.03 -11.11
C LEU A 156 5.22 28.49 -12.07
N PHE A 157 6.23 29.21 -11.57
CA PHE A 157 7.33 29.78 -12.37
C PHE A 157 8.70 29.10 -12.14
N SER A 158 8.81 28.13 -11.24
CA SER A 158 10.06 27.38 -11.00
C SER A 158 10.11 26.10 -11.83
N GLN A 159 10.28 26.24 -13.15
CA GLN A 159 10.29 25.11 -14.10
C GLN A 159 11.67 24.47 -14.31
N THR A 160 12.74 25.14 -13.87
CA THR A 160 14.12 24.64 -14.01
C THR A 160 14.79 24.52 -12.65
N ALA A 161 15.79 23.64 -12.53
CA ALA A 161 16.58 23.49 -11.30
C ALA A 161 17.21 24.83 -10.87
N LYS A 162 17.60 25.68 -11.84
CA LYS A 162 18.05 27.06 -11.59
C LYS A 162 16.94 27.97 -11.06
N GLY A 163 15.73 27.89 -11.63
CA GLY A 163 14.58 28.68 -11.18
C GLY A 163 14.11 28.32 -9.77
N ALA A 164 14.20 27.04 -9.40
CA ALA A 164 13.91 26.58 -8.04
C ALA A 164 14.95 27.07 -7.02
N ASN A 165 16.25 27.08 -7.38
CA ASN A 165 17.31 27.63 -6.52
C ASN A 165 17.21 29.16 -6.35
N ALA A 166 16.74 29.88 -7.36
CA ALA A 166 16.58 31.35 -7.29
C ALA A 166 15.34 31.80 -6.50
N SER A 167 14.38 30.89 -6.29
CA SER A 167 13.12 31.17 -5.57
C SER A 167 13.10 30.60 -4.14
N ALA A 168 14.24 30.06 -3.67
CA ALA A 168 14.42 29.43 -2.37
C ALA A 168 14.86 30.43 -1.29
#